data_AF-A0A0S4FLQ6-F1
#
_entry.id   AF-A0A0S4FLQ6-F1
#
_cell.length_a   1.000
_cell.length_b   1.000
_cell.length_c   1.000
_cell.angle_alpha   90.00
_cell.angle_beta   90.00
_cell.angle_gamma   90.00
#
_symmetry.space_group_name_H-M   'P 1'
#
loop_
_entity.id
_entity.type
_entity.pdbx_description
1 polymer ?
#
loop_
_entity_poly.entity_id
_entity_poly.type
_entity_poly.pdbx_seq_one_letter_code
_entity_poly.pdbx_strand_id
1 'polypeptide(L)' 'MSLIVDDEIALVGDAMFGVFNWSVFPPFADNVSALEKSWGKLAKTGCKMYLPGHGTENSRELLLKQCNKYGVELD' A
#
# COMPACT_ATOMS: atom_id res chain seq x y z
N MET A 1 4.40 -6.64 8.50
CA MET A 1 5.43 -5.68 8.98
C MET A 1 5.92 -4.91 7.77
N SER A 2 6.18 -3.61 7.92
CA SER A 2 6.73 -2.76 6.85
C SER A 2 7.93 -2.00 7.38
N LEU A 3 8.89 -1.69 6.52
CA LEU A 3 10.09 -0.92 6.86
C LEU A 3 10.10 0.38 6.04
N ILE A 4 10.29 1.50 6.71
CA ILE A 4 10.48 2.81 6.07
C ILE A 4 11.98 3.07 5.98
N VAL A 5 12.44 3.48 4.80
CA VAL A 5 13.85 3.82 4.51
C VAL A 5 13.88 5.28 4.04
N ASP A 6 14.75 6.06 4.69
CA ASP A 6 14.99 7.48 4.40
C ASP A 6 13.73 8.38 4.39
N ASP A 7 12.67 7.97 5.10
CA ASP A 7 11.35 8.64 5.09
C ASP A 7 10.71 8.78 3.70
N GLU A 8 11.21 8.04 2.70
CA GLU A 8 10.77 8.14 1.30
C GLU A 8 10.21 6.83 0.72
N ILE A 9 10.79 5.68 1.13
CA ILE A 9 10.49 4.37 0.54
C ILE A 9 9.95 3.44 1.63
N ALA A 10 8.84 2.74 1.35
CA ALA A 10 8.30 1.72 2.23
C ALA A 10 8.45 0.32 1.61
N LEU A 11 9.16 -0.58 2.28
CA LEU A 11 9.11 -2.02 1.99
C LEU A 11 7.86 -2.59 2.68
N VAL A 12 6.87 -3.06 1.91
CA VAL A 12 5.53 -3.35 2.42
C VAL A 12 5.14 -4.82 2.41
N GLY A 13 5.90 -5.69 1.75
CA GLY A 13 5.58 -7.10 1.63
C GLY A 13 4.19 -7.30 1.01
N ASP A 14 3.38 -8.18 1.58
CA ASP A 14 2.03 -8.51 1.09
C ASP A 14 0.96 -7.51 1.52
N ALA A 15 1.34 -6.42 2.19
CA ALA A 15 0.42 -5.30 2.37
C ALA A 15 0.11 -4.61 1.04
N MET A 16 0.85 -4.86 -0.05
CA MET A 16 0.49 -4.44 -1.40
C MET A 16 0.87 -5.51 -2.43
N PHE A 17 0.32 -5.38 -3.62
CA PHE A 17 0.64 -6.23 -4.76
C PHE A 17 1.10 -5.36 -5.93
N GLY A 18 2.25 -5.70 -6.51
CA GLY A 18 2.89 -4.90 -7.57
C GLY A 18 2.78 -5.50 -8.96
N VAL A 19 1.95 -6.53 -9.16
CA VAL A 19 1.81 -7.20 -10.48
C VAL A 19 0.82 -6.46 -11.39
N PHE A 20 -0.12 -5.70 -10.81
CA PHE A 20 -1.16 -4.99 -11.55
C PHE A 20 -0.97 -3.47 -11.43
N ASN A 21 -0.65 -2.81 -12.55
CA ASN A 21 -0.36 -1.37 -12.55
C ASN A 21 -1.56 -0.48 -12.16
N TRP A 22 -2.77 -1.03 -12.05
CA TRP A 22 -4.00 -0.31 -11.67
C TRP A 22 -4.50 -0.64 -10.25
N SER A 23 -3.82 -1.50 -9.50
CA SER A 23 -4.28 -1.98 -8.20
C SER A 23 -3.12 -2.41 -7.30
N VAL A 24 -3.12 -1.92 -6.06
CA VAL A 24 -2.24 -2.44 -5.00
C VAL A 24 -2.86 -3.61 -4.25
N PHE A 25 -4.10 -3.99 -4.57
CA PHE A 25 -4.85 -5.02 -3.85
C PHE A 25 -4.29 -6.42 -4.15
N PRO A 26 -3.83 -7.18 -3.14
CA PRO A 26 -3.38 -8.56 -3.31
C PRO A 26 -4.56 -9.52 -3.48
N PRO A 27 -4.51 -10.47 -4.42
CA PRO A 27 -5.61 -11.42 -4.67
C PRO A 27 -5.82 -12.47 -3.56
N PHE A 28 -4.99 -12.43 -2.50
CA PHE A 28 -4.92 -13.40 -1.40
C PHE A 28 -5.06 -12.73 -0.02
N ALA A 29 -5.72 -11.58 0.06
CA ALA A 29 -5.95 -10.89 1.33
C ALA A 29 -6.90 -11.68 2.26
N ASP A 30 -6.37 -12.26 3.34
CA ASP A 30 -7.18 -12.99 4.34
C ASP A 30 -8.05 -12.06 5.20
N ASN A 31 -7.56 -10.85 5.51
CA ASN A 31 -8.28 -9.85 6.30
C ASN A 31 -8.23 -8.48 5.62
N VAL A 32 -9.24 -8.21 4.80
CA VAL A 32 -9.35 -6.98 4.00
C VAL A 32 -9.42 -5.73 4.88
N SER A 33 -10.16 -5.75 5.99
CA SER A 33 -10.27 -4.58 6.87
C SER A 33 -8.93 -4.22 7.55
N ALA A 34 -8.13 -5.23 7.92
CA ALA A 34 -6.79 -5.00 8.46
C ALA A 34 -5.81 -4.45 7.39
N LEU A 35 -5.95 -4.93 6.16
CA LEU A 35 -5.19 -4.44 5.01
C LEU A 35 -5.50 -2.96 4.73
N GLU A 36 -6.77 -2.59 4.67
CA GLU A 36 -7.25 -1.21 4.49
C GLU A 36 -6.71 -0.27 5.58
N LYS A 37 -6.76 -0.70 6.85
CA LYS A 37 -6.16 0.07 7.96
C LYS A 37 -4.64 0.23 7.80
N SER A 38 -3.97 -0.79 7.28
CA SER A 38 -2.53 -0.73 7.01
C SER A 38 -2.21 0.23 5.86
N TRP A 39 -3.05 0.27 4.82
CA TRP A 39 -2.95 1.26 3.75
C TRP A 39 -3.11 2.68 4.24
N GLY A 40 -4.07 2.94 5.12
CA GLY A 40 -4.23 4.25 5.74
C GLY A 40 -2.98 4.70 6.51
N LYS A 41 -2.40 3.80 7.30
CA LYS A 41 -1.12 4.06 8.00
C LYS A 41 0.02 4.34 7.04
N LEU A 42 0.15 3.53 5.98
CA LEU A 42 1.20 3.68 4.96
C LEU A 42 1.06 4.99 4.20
N ALA A 43 -0.16 5.38 3.80
CA ALA A 43 -0.42 6.64 3.11
C ALA A 43 -0.04 7.88 3.95
N LYS A 44 -0.22 7.79 5.27
CA LYS A 44 0.13 8.84 6.24
C LYS A 44 1.64 9.00 6.47
N THR A 45 2.46 8.01 6.10
CA THR A 45 3.93 8.11 6.23
C THR A 45 4.55 9.19 5.34
N GLY A 46 3.87 9.57 4.26
CA GLY A 46 4.44 10.47 3.24
C GLY A 46 5.38 9.78 2.24
N CYS A 47 5.63 8.46 2.38
CA CYS A 47 6.44 7.70 1.43
C CYS A 47 5.91 7.84 0.00
N LYS A 48 6.83 8.04 -0.94
CA LYS A 48 6.55 8.27 -2.37
C LYS A 48 6.50 6.95 -3.15
N MET A 49 7.24 5.95 -2.67
CA MET A 49 7.40 4.64 -3.32
C MET A 49 7.16 3.50 -2.33
N TYR A 50 6.46 2.47 -2.80
CA TYR A 50 6.14 1.28 -2.01
C TYR A 50 6.64 0.04 -2.74
N LEU A 51 7.45 -0.78 -2.08
CA LEU A 51 8.04 -1.99 -2.64
C LEU A 51 7.34 -3.24 -2.06
N PRO A 52 6.41 -3.86 -2.80
CA PRO A 52 5.72 -5.08 -2.38
C PRO A 52 6.63 -6.30 -2.46
N GLY A 53 6.21 -7.40 -1.81
CA GLY A 53 6.91 -8.68 -1.90
C GLY A 53 6.80 -9.34 -3.29
N HIS A 54 5.83 -8.91 -4.09
CA HIS A 54 5.54 -9.46 -5.41
C HIS A 54 5.29 -8.34 -6.43
N GLY A 55 5.92 -8.46 -7.60
CA GLY A 55 5.79 -7.52 -8.71
C GLY A 55 6.75 -6.34 -8.62
N THR A 56 6.34 -5.19 -9.15
CA THR A 56 7.13 -3.95 -9.19
C THR A 56 6.68 -2.96 -8.12
N GLU A 57 7.34 -1.81 -8.07
CA GLU A 57 6.97 -0.72 -7.17
C GLU A 57 5.55 -0.19 -7.41
N ASN A 58 4.94 0.30 -6.35
CA ASN A 58 3.69 1.05 -6.37
C ASN A 58 3.96 2.50 -5.99
N SER A 59 3.20 3.42 -6.60
CA SER A 59 3.28 4.84 -6.29
C SER A 59 2.32 5.23 -5.16
N ARG A 60 2.61 6.35 -4.50
CA ARG A 60 1.71 6.95 -3.50
C ARG A 60 0.35 7.30 -4.10
N GLU A 61 0.30 7.80 -5.32
CA GLU A 61 -0.94 8.15 -6.01
C GLU A 61 -1.82 6.92 -6.22
N LEU A 62 -1.20 5.79 -6.58
CA LEU A 62 -1.93 4.54 -6.74
C LEU A 62 -2.49 4.05 -5.39
N LEU A 63 -1.70 4.10 -4.31
CA LEU A 63 -2.18 3.78 -2.96
C LEU A 63 -3.37 4.66 -2.57
N LEU A 64 -3.26 5.98 -2.72
CA LEU A 64 -4.33 6.91 -2.37
C LEU A 64 -5.60 6.66 -3.20
N LYS A 65 -5.44 6.35 -4.48
CA LYS A 65 -6.56 5.96 -5.35
C LYS A 65 -7.26 4.70 -4.84
N GLN A 66 -6.51 3.70 -4.37
CA GLN A 66 -7.12 2.52 -3.76
C GLN A 66 -7.76 2.86 -2.40
N CYS A 67 -7.10 3.63 -1.54
CA CYS A 67 -7.71 4.09 -0.27
C CYS A 67 -9.07 4.75 -0.51
N ASN A 68 -9.17 5.65 -1.48
CA ASN A 68 -10.43 6.27 -1.87
C ASN A 68 -11.46 5.25 -2.40
N LYS A 69 -11.03 4.32 -3.26
CA LYS A 69 -11.89 3.26 -3.80
C LYS A 69 -12.49 2.36 -2.72
N TYR A 70 -11.73 2.09 -1.66
CA TYR A 70 -12.13 1.20 -0.56
C TYR A 70 -12.63 1.96 0.68
N GLY A 71 -12.81 3.28 0.61
CA GLY A 71 -13.33 4.08 1.72
C GLY A 71 -12.41 4.12 2.95
N VAL A 72 -11.10 4.01 2.75
CA VAL A 72 -10.11 4.10 3.83
C VAL A 72 -9.99 5.55 4.29
N GLU A 73 -10.31 5.81 5.56
CA GLU A 73 -10.15 7.13 6.18
C GLU A 73 -8.66 7.48 6.35
N LEU A 74 -8.29 8.70 5.94
CA LEU A 74 -6.91 9.21 5.98
C LEU A 74 -6.71 10.33 7.00
N ASP A 75 -7.71 10.56 7.86
CA ASP A 75 -7.81 11.66 8.83
C ASP A 75 -6.92 11.45 10.06
#